data_AF-A0A523VQP1-F1
#
_entry.id   AF-A0A523VQP1-F1
#
_cell.length_a   1.000
_cell.length_b   1.000
_cell.length_c   1.000
_cell.angle_alpha   90.00
_cell.angle_beta   90.00
_cell.angle_gamma   90.00
#
_symmetry.space_group_name_H-M   'P 1'
#
loop_
_entity.id
_entity.type
_entity.pdbx_description
1 polymer ?
#
loop_
_entity_poly.entity_id
_entity_poly.type
_entity_poly.pdbx_seq_one_letter_code
_entity_poly.pdbx_strand_id
1 'polypeptide(L)'
;MKRFQGNPILEPVATHAWESYRVFNAAAFYIDKQVHILYRAMGNDGVSRIGHAISTDGYHFGERSPSPVFEPIKDIEKDGCEDPRITLLGERYVMTYTALHRHNQQCVYQVSVTSINIEDFLNKRWKWGDRLLPFPGILNKDAVIFPRRINGQYVLFHRIEPNICAAYSVDLHRWCDIKAVIKPRPKTWDCCKVGAAGPPIELNEGWLLIYHGVNFNQVYSLGATLLDKDNPEIVLHRSEKTILTPVEDYERFGKVPNVVFSCGNVMIDNQFLIYYGGADDVLCVATYDLSELLPKK
;
A
#
# COMPACT_ATOMS: atom_id res chain seq x y z
N MET A 1 4.69 -10.89 -16.47
CA MET A 1 5.30 -10.61 -15.15
C MET A 1 6.80 -10.80 -15.23
N LYS A 2 7.57 -9.80 -14.82
CA LYS A 2 9.03 -9.89 -14.68
C LYS A 2 9.46 -9.21 -13.38
N ARG A 3 10.18 -9.92 -12.52
CA ARG A 3 10.92 -9.28 -11.42
C ARG A 3 12.07 -8.48 -12.02
N PHE A 4 12.34 -7.31 -11.47
CA PHE A 4 13.53 -6.56 -11.86
C PHE A 4 14.78 -7.31 -11.42
N GLN A 5 15.76 -7.46 -12.32
CA GLN A 5 16.98 -8.20 -12.02
C GLN A 5 17.86 -7.53 -10.96
N GLY A 6 17.75 -6.20 -10.82
CA GLY A 6 18.44 -5.46 -9.76
C GLY A 6 17.68 -5.40 -8.44
N ASN A 7 16.67 -6.25 -8.22
CA ASN A 7 16.06 -6.38 -6.90
C ASN A 7 17.08 -6.92 -5.89
N PRO A 8 17.06 -6.44 -4.63
CA PRO A 8 16.16 -5.40 -4.11
C PRO A 8 16.50 -3.98 -4.58
N ILE A 9 15.48 -3.16 -4.86
CA ILE A 9 15.66 -1.77 -5.33
C ILE A 9 15.97 -0.78 -4.20
N LEU A 10 15.57 -1.09 -2.95
CA LEU A 10 16.04 -0.39 -1.76
C LEU A 10 16.40 -1.39 -0.67
N GLU A 11 17.52 -1.11 -0.03
CA GLU A 11 18.01 -1.79 1.17
C GLU A 11 18.25 -0.77 2.31
N PRO A 12 18.33 -1.22 3.57
CA PRO A 12 18.64 -0.37 4.71
C PRO A 12 19.97 0.38 4.54
N VAL A 13 20.00 1.64 4.98
CA VAL A 13 21.23 2.44 4.99
C VAL A 13 21.74 2.51 6.42
N ALA A 14 22.83 1.80 6.71
CA ALA A 14 23.34 1.64 8.09
C ALA A 14 23.65 2.98 8.79
N THR A 15 24.02 4.02 8.05
CA THR A 15 24.33 5.36 8.58
C THR A 15 23.09 6.20 8.88
N HIS A 16 21.91 5.81 8.41
CA HIS A 16 20.65 6.52 8.67
C HIS A 16 19.90 5.82 9.80
N ALA A 17 20.04 6.31 11.03
CA ALA A 17 19.52 5.63 12.23
C ALA A 17 18.02 5.24 12.18
N TRP A 18 17.22 5.97 11.43
CA TRP A 18 15.77 5.77 11.30
C TRP A 18 15.36 4.70 10.28
N GLU A 19 16.27 4.30 9.39
CA GLU A 19 16.06 3.28 8.34
C GLU A 19 17.17 2.24 8.30
N SER A 20 18.01 2.21 9.33
CA SER A 20 19.22 1.38 9.40
C SER A 20 18.93 -0.11 9.50
N TYR A 21 17.68 -0.49 9.76
CA TYR A 21 17.30 -1.88 10.01
C TYR A 21 16.49 -2.49 8.88
N ARG A 22 15.46 -1.79 8.36
CA ARG A 22 14.55 -2.32 7.32
C ARG A 22 13.98 -1.22 6.45
N VAL A 23 13.75 -1.51 5.17
CA VAL A 23 13.00 -0.64 4.24
C VAL A 23 12.12 -1.46 3.30
N PHE A 24 10.82 -1.25 3.33
CA PHE A 24 9.86 -2.13 2.66
C PHE A 24 8.52 -1.40 2.49
N ASN A 25 7.51 -2.07 1.93
CA ASN A 25 6.11 -1.62 1.85
C ASN A 25 5.94 -0.15 1.45
N ALA A 26 6.00 0.13 0.14
CA ALA A 26 5.95 1.49 -0.37
C ALA A 26 4.66 1.84 -1.10
N ALA A 27 4.09 3.01 -0.80
CA ALA A 27 3.21 3.70 -1.73
C ALA A 27 4.01 4.10 -2.96
N ALA A 28 3.37 4.17 -4.12
CA ALA A 28 3.99 4.63 -5.35
C ALA A 28 3.02 5.45 -6.19
N PHE A 29 3.51 6.50 -6.82
CA PHE A 29 2.74 7.35 -7.73
C PHE A 29 3.67 8.02 -8.74
N TYR A 30 3.10 8.43 -9.88
CA TYR A 30 3.84 9.01 -10.99
C TYR A 30 3.40 10.46 -11.21
N ILE A 31 4.35 11.39 -11.14
CA ILE A 31 4.13 12.82 -11.37
C ILE A 31 5.41 13.43 -11.98
N ASP A 32 5.27 14.45 -12.82
CA ASP A 32 6.39 15.15 -13.45
C ASP A 32 7.44 14.21 -14.08
N LYS A 33 6.93 13.17 -14.76
CA LYS A 33 7.71 12.12 -15.43
C LYS A 33 8.64 11.33 -14.50
N GLN A 34 8.33 11.29 -13.21
CA GLN A 34 9.11 10.60 -12.19
C GLN A 34 8.20 9.71 -11.36
N VAL A 35 8.72 8.56 -10.96
CA VAL A 35 8.12 7.73 -9.93
C VAL A 35 8.57 8.24 -8.58
N HIS A 36 7.60 8.50 -7.72
CA HIS A 36 7.82 8.78 -6.31
C HIS A 36 7.37 7.56 -5.51
N ILE A 37 8.19 7.13 -4.56
CA ILE A 37 7.80 6.14 -3.56
C ILE A 37 7.86 6.73 -2.17
N LEU A 38 6.84 6.41 -1.36
CA LEU A 38 6.85 6.63 0.07
C LEU A 38 6.97 5.26 0.74
N TYR A 39 8.14 4.93 1.25
CA TYR A 39 8.45 3.60 1.75
C TYR A 39 8.44 3.57 3.28
N ARG A 40 7.98 2.46 3.86
CA ARG A 40 8.13 2.23 5.28
C ARG A 40 9.59 1.90 5.58
N ALA A 41 10.11 2.50 6.64
CA ALA A 41 11.44 2.25 7.14
C ALA A 41 11.44 2.04 8.65
N MET A 42 12.38 1.24 9.15
CA MET A 42 12.60 1.04 10.57
C MET A 42 14.07 1.15 10.91
N GLY A 43 14.34 1.83 12.01
CA GLY A 43 15.64 1.86 12.66
C GLY A 43 15.79 0.75 13.69
N ASN A 44 16.92 0.74 14.38
CA ASN A 44 17.15 -0.15 15.53
C ASN A 44 16.24 0.18 16.73
N ASP A 45 15.62 1.35 16.75
CA ASP A 45 14.59 1.73 17.73
C ASP A 45 13.26 1.00 17.53
N GLY A 46 13.09 0.30 16.40
CA GLY A 46 11.88 -0.46 16.09
C GLY A 46 10.66 0.39 15.76
N VAL A 47 10.83 1.70 15.54
CA VAL A 47 9.74 2.62 15.20
C VAL A 47 9.64 2.76 13.68
N SER A 48 8.47 2.45 13.14
CA SER A 48 8.21 2.59 11.70
C SER A 48 8.00 4.06 11.33
N ARG A 49 8.72 4.53 10.31
CA ARG A 49 8.61 5.87 9.73
C ARG A 49 8.49 5.76 8.21
N ILE A 50 8.15 6.86 7.54
CA ILE A 50 8.03 6.90 6.09
C ILE A 50 9.20 7.69 5.50
N GLY A 51 9.91 7.07 4.57
CA GLY A 51 10.93 7.69 3.73
C GLY A 51 10.37 8.09 2.37
N HIS A 52 11.14 8.85 1.61
CA HIS A 52 10.82 9.25 0.24
C HIS A 52 12.00 8.98 -0.67
N ALA A 53 11.72 8.44 -1.85
CA ALA A 53 12.70 8.30 -2.92
C ALA A 53 12.07 8.57 -4.30
N ILE A 54 12.91 8.94 -5.26
CA ILE A 54 12.52 9.29 -6.62
C ILE A 54 13.29 8.45 -7.63
N SER A 55 12.59 8.00 -8.67
CA SER A 55 13.16 7.31 -9.82
C SER A 55 12.65 7.90 -11.12
N THR A 56 13.52 8.01 -12.13
CA THR A 56 13.17 8.47 -13.48
C THR A 56 12.79 7.32 -14.41
N ASP A 57 13.13 6.08 -14.06
CA ASP A 57 12.84 4.88 -14.87
C ASP A 57 11.91 3.88 -14.17
N GLY A 58 11.63 4.08 -12.87
CA GLY A 58 10.81 3.21 -12.03
C GLY A 58 11.57 2.03 -11.42
N TYR A 59 12.87 1.90 -11.67
CA TYR A 59 13.69 0.78 -11.21
C TYR A 59 14.86 1.23 -10.34
N HIS A 60 15.51 2.35 -10.69
CA HIS A 60 16.66 2.89 -9.98
C HIS A 60 16.26 4.17 -9.23
N PHE A 61 16.35 4.15 -7.91
CA PHE A 61 15.99 5.29 -7.05
C PHE A 61 17.23 6.12 -6.70
N GLY A 62 17.57 7.05 -7.60
CA GLY A 62 18.79 7.86 -7.50
C GLY A 62 18.71 8.99 -6.47
N GLU A 63 17.52 9.38 -6.05
CA GLU A 63 17.31 10.36 -4.98
C GLU A 63 16.55 9.71 -3.83
N ARG A 64 17.07 9.79 -2.60
CA ARG A 64 16.47 9.26 -1.38
C ARG A 64 16.67 10.27 -0.25
N SER A 65 15.59 10.60 0.46
CA SER A 65 15.64 11.55 1.58
C SER A 65 16.55 11.02 2.69
N PRO A 66 17.48 11.83 3.25
CA PRO A 66 18.35 11.40 4.35
C PRO A 66 17.61 11.33 5.70
N SER A 67 16.39 11.87 5.77
CA SER A 67 15.56 11.92 6.97
C SER A 67 14.14 11.44 6.66
N PRO A 68 13.39 10.98 7.67
CA PRO A 68 11.99 10.64 7.50
C PRO A 68 11.20 11.82 6.93
N VAL A 69 10.25 11.53 6.05
CA VAL A 69 9.31 12.53 5.52
C VAL A 69 7.97 12.50 6.25
N PHE A 70 7.74 11.46 7.06
CA PHE A 70 6.59 11.33 7.96
C PHE A 70 6.96 10.38 9.12
N GLU A 71 6.70 10.81 10.36
CA GLU A 71 7.05 10.06 11.57
C GLU A 71 5.94 10.21 12.63
N PRO A 72 5.90 9.38 13.69
CA PRO A 72 4.90 9.52 14.76
C PRO A 72 4.91 10.91 15.43
N ILE A 73 3.74 11.54 15.59
CA ILE A 73 3.58 12.76 16.40
C ILE A 73 2.44 12.68 17.41
N LYS A 74 1.59 11.65 17.32
CA LYS A 74 0.49 11.38 18.25
C LYS A 74 0.76 10.09 19.03
N ASP A 75 0.14 9.96 20.20
CA ASP A 75 0.27 8.76 21.03
C ASP A 75 -0.21 7.49 20.30
N ILE A 76 -1.31 7.59 19.54
CA ILE A 76 -1.94 6.46 18.82
C ILE A 76 -1.08 5.79 17.74
N GLU A 77 0.05 6.39 17.41
CA GLU A 77 0.98 5.96 16.37
C GLU A 77 2.44 5.95 16.86
N LYS A 78 2.66 6.10 18.18
CA LYS A 78 4.00 6.28 18.79
C LYS A 78 4.98 5.15 18.42
N ASP A 79 4.47 3.96 18.10
CA ASP A 79 5.28 2.79 17.75
C ASP A 79 5.43 2.60 16.23
N GLY A 80 4.72 3.39 15.42
CA GLY A 80 4.94 3.41 13.98
C GLY A 80 3.84 4.06 13.15
N CYS A 81 4.26 4.70 12.06
CA CYS A 81 3.45 5.00 10.90
C CYS A 81 3.80 3.97 9.81
N GLU A 82 2.89 3.05 9.50
CA GLU A 82 3.20 1.87 8.70
C GLU A 82 2.42 1.82 7.38
N ASP A 83 3.07 1.22 6.37
CA ASP A 83 2.47 0.77 5.11
C ASP A 83 1.61 1.86 4.42
N PRO A 84 2.23 2.98 4.00
CA PRO A 84 1.50 4.10 3.41
C PRO A 84 0.90 3.71 2.07
N ARG A 85 -0.27 4.26 1.73
CA ARG A 85 -0.83 4.29 0.37
C ARG A 85 -1.20 5.73 0.02
N ILE A 86 -0.96 6.13 -1.23
CA ILE A 86 -1.14 7.52 -1.69
C ILE A 86 -2.14 7.57 -2.83
N THR A 87 -3.18 8.37 -2.65
CA THR A 87 -4.18 8.67 -3.69
C THR A 87 -4.16 10.15 -4.00
N LEU A 88 -4.10 10.52 -5.27
CA LEU A 88 -4.26 11.90 -5.71
C LEU A 88 -5.75 12.26 -5.71
N LEU A 89 -6.14 13.30 -4.97
CA LEU A 89 -7.50 13.83 -4.94
C LEU A 89 -7.47 15.36 -5.05
N GLY A 90 -7.92 15.87 -6.19
CA GLY A 90 -7.80 17.30 -6.50
C GLY A 90 -6.33 17.73 -6.50
N GLU A 91 -6.01 18.75 -5.71
CA GLU A 91 -4.65 19.32 -5.60
C GLU A 91 -3.83 18.75 -4.43
N ARG A 92 -4.26 17.61 -3.87
CA ARG A 92 -3.65 17.00 -2.68
C ARG A 92 -3.35 15.54 -2.88
N TYR A 93 -2.21 15.11 -2.33
CA TYR A 93 -1.96 13.70 -2.06
C TYR A 93 -2.60 13.35 -0.71
N VAL A 94 -3.51 12.39 -0.72
CA VAL A 94 -4.13 11.83 0.47
C VAL A 94 -3.45 10.52 0.79
N MET A 95 -2.87 10.43 2.00
CA MET A 95 -2.20 9.25 2.49
C MET A 95 -3.10 8.51 3.47
N THR A 96 -3.35 7.24 3.22
CA THR A 96 -3.79 6.28 4.23
C THR A 96 -2.59 5.51 4.76
N TYR A 97 -2.55 5.27 6.06
CA TYR A 97 -1.49 4.48 6.69
C TYR A 97 -2.01 3.79 7.94
N THR A 98 -1.24 2.85 8.47
CA THR A 98 -1.54 2.20 9.75
C THR A 98 -0.85 2.97 10.88
N ALA A 99 -1.63 3.56 11.77
CA ALA A 99 -1.18 4.13 13.03
C ALA A 99 -1.04 3.00 14.07
N LEU A 100 0.17 2.79 14.56
CA LEU A 100 0.50 1.69 15.46
C LEU A 100 0.84 2.18 16.86
N HIS A 101 0.19 1.59 17.86
CA HIS A 101 0.50 1.75 19.27
C HIS A 101 0.52 0.40 19.99
N ARG A 102 1.61 0.11 20.70
CA ARG A 102 1.81 -1.09 21.51
C ARG A 102 1.71 -0.69 22.99
N HIS A 103 0.75 -1.26 23.70
CA HIS A 103 0.56 -1.01 25.14
C HIS A 103 0.17 -2.28 25.87
N ASN A 104 0.93 -2.64 26.91
CA ASN A 104 0.66 -3.79 27.80
C ASN A 104 0.26 -5.08 27.03
N GLN A 105 1.07 -5.47 26.05
CA GLN A 105 0.86 -6.63 25.16
C GLN A 105 -0.29 -6.51 24.15
N GLN A 106 -1.08 -5.44 24.18
CA GLN A 106 -2.07 -5.14 23.14
C GLN A 106 -1.43 -4.33 22.02
N CYS A 107 -1.63 -4.80 20.80
CA CYS A 107 -1.22 -4.13 19.58
C CYS A 107 -2.45 -3.43 18.98
N VAL A 108 -2.53 -2.12 19.16
CA VAL A 108 -3.56 -1.29 18.54
C VAL A 108 -3.03 -0.80 17.20
N TYR A 109 -3.68 -1.22 16.12
CA TYR A 109 -3.39 -0.76 14.78
C TYR A 109 -4.68 -0.21 14.17
N GLN A 110 -4.65 1.05 13.75
CA GLN A 110 -5.80 1.74 13.20
C GLN A 110 -5.45 2.37 11.86
N VAL A 111 -6.45 2.49 10.99
CA VAL A 111 -6.32 3.30 9.79
C VAL A 111 -6.24 4.77 10.22
N SER A 112 -5.28 5.50 9.67
CA SER A 112 -5.24 6.96 9.73
C SER A 112 -5.13 7.55 8.32
N VAL A 113 -5.66 8.76 8.17
CA VAL A 113 -5.66 9.54 6.94
C VAL A 113 -5.03 10.89 7.21
N THR A 114 -4.13 11.31 6.33
CA THR A 114 -3.59 12.68 6.28
C THR A 114 -3.49 13.13 4.81
N SER A 115 -3.14 14.38 4.57
CA SER A 115 -2.91 14.86 3.21
C SER A 115 -1.87 15.97 3.15
N ILE A 116 -1.27 16.14 1.98
CA ILE A 116 -0.30 17.19 1.67
C ILE A 116 -0.65 17.81 0.31
N ASN A 117 -0.43 19.12 0.15
CA ASN A 117 -0.57 19.77 -1.16
C ASN A 117 0.50 19.24 -2.12
N ILE A 118 0.16 19.13 -3.41
CA ILE A 118 1.12 18.72 -4.44
C ILE A 118 2.33 19.67 -4.46
N GLU A 119 2.10 20.97 -4.38
CA GLU A 119 3.17 21.97 -4.40
C GLU A 119 4.14 21.79 -3.22
N ASP A 120 3.61 21.58 -2.01
CA ASP A 120 4.43 21.34 -0.83
C ASP A 120 5.22 20.02 -0.95
N PHE A 121 4.58 18.97 -1.47
CA PHE A 121 5.22 17.68 -1.70
C PHE A 121 6.38 17.77 -2.70
N LEU A 122 6.16 18.37 -3.88
CA LEU A 122 7.17 18.50 -4.94
C LEU A 122 8.35 19.38 -4.49
N ASN A 123 8.09 20.39 -3.66
CA ASN A 123 9.13 21.23 -3.06
C ASN A 123 9.74 20.63 -1.78
N LYS A 124 9.44 19.37 -1.45
CA LYS A 124 9.96 18.65 -0.27
C LYS A 124 9.67 19.36 1.06
N ARG A 125 8.59 20.15 1.09
CA ARG A 125 8.05 20.78 2.30
C ARG A 125 7.07 19.81 2.91
N TRP A 126 7.52 18.92 3.79
CA TRP A 126 6.74 17.83 4.39
C TRP A 126 5.64 18.31 5.38
N LYS A 127 4.77 19.21 4.93
CA LYS A 127 3.66 19.83 5.66
C LYS A 127 2.41 18.96 5.56
N TRP A 128 2.50 17.77 6.14
CA TRP A 128 1.34 16.89 6.27
C TRP A 128 0.28 17.50 7.17
N GLY A 129 -0.98 17.38 6.77
CA GLY A 129 -2.13 17.85 7.53
C GLY A 129 -2.47 16.97 8.72
N ASP A 130 -3.64 17.21 9.30
CA ASP A 130 -4.12 16.46 10.45
C ASP A 130 -4.18 14.95 10.21
N ARG A 131 -3.91 14.20 11.27
CA ARG A 131 -4.02 12.73 11.31
C ARG A 131 -5.40 12.36 11.80
N LEU A 132 -6.28 12.06 10.86
CA LEU A 132 -7.66 11.68 11.09
C LEU A 132 -7.76 10.16 11.24
N LEU A 133 -8.66 9.69 12.10
CA LEU A 133 -8.95 8.26 12.28
C LEU A 133 -10.34 7.98 11.68
N PRO A 134 -10.45 7.37 10.48
CA PRO A 134 -11.74 7.03 9.90
C PRO A 134 -12.60 6.13 10.77
N PHE A 135 -11.96 5.24 11.54
CA PHE A 135 -12.63 4.24 12.40
C PHE A 135 -11.99 4.21 13.79
N PRO A 136 -12.20 5.24 14.62
CA PRO A 136 -11.54 5.34 15.92
C PRO A 136 -11.87 4.11 16.80
N GLY A 137 -10.83 3.48 17.36
CA GLY A 137 -10.96 2.32 18.25
C GLY A 137 -11.19 0.98 17.54
N ILE A 138 -11.26 0.95 16.21
CA ILE A 138 -11.43 -0.28 15.44
C ILE A 138 -10.07 -0.76 14.92
N LEU A 139 -9.70 -2.00 15.26
CA LEU A 139 -8.51 -2.65 14.71
C LEU A 139 -8.65 -2.81 13.20
N ASN A 140 -7.83 -2.09 12.44
CA ASN A 140 -8.05 -1.90 11.01
C ASN A 140 -6.75 -1.48 10.31
N LYS A 141 -6.56 -1.90 9.06
CA LYS A 141 -5.40 -1.57 8.23
C LYS A 141 -5.74 -1.74 6.75
N ASP A 142 -4.74 -1.66 5.88
CA ASP A 142 -4.86 -1.88 4.43
C ASP A 142 -5.89 -0.97 3.76
N ALA A 143 -5.94 0.27 4.23
CA ALA A 143 -6.86 1.27 3.73
C ALA A 143 -6.34 1.90 2.43
N VAL A 144 -7.18 1.97 1.41
CA VAL A 144 -6.92 2.64 0.13
C VAL A 144 -8.14 3.45 -0.28
N ILE A 145 -7.93 4.66 -0.77
CA ILE A 145 -9.01 5.53 -1.26
C ILE A 145 -9.06 5.43 -2.78
N PHE A 146 -10.26 5.41 -3.35
CA PHE A 146 -10.43 5.45 -4.80
C PHE A 146 -10.06 6.84 -5.35
N PRO A 147 -9.41 6.93 -6.53
CA PRO A 147 -8.82 8.18 -7.03
C PRO A 147 -9.85 9.19 -7.58
N ARG A 148 -11.14 8.90 -7.47
CA ARG A 148 -12.22 9.87 -7.67
C ARG A 148 -13.46 9.45 -6.88
N ARG A 149 -14.42 10.36 -6.81
CA ARG A 149 -15.76 10.03 -6.32
C ARG A 149 -16.48 9.07 -7.26
N ILE A 150 -17.28 8.19 -6.69
CA ILE A 150 -18.17 7.26 -7.37
C ILE A 150 -19.58 7.56 -6.84
N ASN A 151 -20.52 7.86 -7.73
CA ASN A 151 -21.89 8.28 -7.38
C ASN A 151 -21.91 9.41 -6.33
N GLY A 152 -21.02 10.40 -6.48
CA GLY A 152 -20.93 11.58 -5.61
C GLY A 152 -20.20 11.37 -4.27
N GLN A 153 -19.75 10.15 -3.96
CA GLN A 153 -19.09 9.82 -2.69
C GLN A 153 -17.64 9.39 -2.89
N TYR A 154 -16.78 9.69 -1.93
CA TYR A 154 -15.49 9.02 -1.79
C TYR A 154 -15.71 7.58 -1.35
N VAL A 155 -14.88 6.68 -1.87
CA VAL A 155 -14.89 5.26 -1.53
C VAL A 155 -13.55 4.89 -0.91
N LEU A 156 -13.61 4.25 0.25
CA LEU A 156 -12.46 3.69 0.95
C LEU A 156 -12.61 2.18 0.97
N PHE A 157 -11.61 1.48 0.46
CA PHE A 157 -11.42 0.08 0.84
C PHE A 157 -10.52 0.03 2.05
N HIS A 158 -10.87 -0.80 3.03
CA HIS A 158 -10.09 -1.01 4.24
C HIS A 158 -10.29 -2.46 4.71
N ARG A 159 -9.68 -2.85 5.83
CA ARG A 159 -9.67 -4.24 6.23
C ARG A 159 -10.06 -4.41 7.69
N ILE A 160 -11.33 -4.75 7.91
CA ILE A 160 -11.77 -5.43 9.14
C ILE A 160 -11.53 -6.93 8.92
N GLU A 161 -10.55 -7.47 9.65
CA GLU A 161 -10.07 -8.84 9.42
C GLU A 161 -11.24 -9.84 9.49
N PRO A 162 -11.39 -10.76 8.51
CA PRO A 162 -10.43 -11.11 7.46
C PRO A 162 -10.68 -10.49 6.07
N ASN A 163 -11.63 -9.57 5.94
CA ASN A 163 -12.18 -9.13 4.66
C ASN A 163 -11.67 -7.75 4.23
N ILE A 164 -11.60 -7.52 2.93
CA ILE A 164 -11.60 -6.16 2.39
C ILE A 164 -13.05 -5.66 2.44
N CYS A 165 -13.25 -4.54 3.10
CA CYS A 165 -14.53 -3.86 3.26
C CYS A 165 -14.51 -2.52 2.52
N ALA A 166 -15.68 -2.10 2.01
CA ALA A 166 -15.92 -0.75 1.54
C ALA A 166 -16.50 0.11 2.66
N ALA A 167 -16.21 1.40 2.62
CA ALA A 167 -16.89 2.45 3.38
C ALA A 167 -16.96 3.71 2.51
N TYR A 168 -17.96 4.57 2.77
CA TYR A 168 -18.26 5.73 1.94
C TYR A 168 -18.23 7.03 2.73
N SER A 169 -17.83 8.12 2.08
CA SER A 169 -17.77 9.44 2.70
C SER A 169 -18.10 10.54 1.69
N VAL A 170 -18.75 11.61 2.15
CA VAL A 170 -18.95 12.83 1.35
C VAL A 170 -17.84 13.87 1.54
N ASP A 171 -17.03 13.73 2.61
CA ASP A 171 -16.11 14.76 3.10
C ASP A 171 -14.71 14.26 3.46
N LEU A 172 -14.41 12.96 3.31
CA LEU A 172 -13.19 12.25 3.73
C LEU A 172 -12.98 12.15 5.26
N HIS A 173 -13.89 12.68 6.08
CA HIS A 173 -13.79 12.68 7.53
C HIS A 173 -14.68 11.61 8.14
N ARG A 174 -15.97 11.58 7.75
CA ARG A 174 -16.95 10.62 8.26
C ARG A 174 -17.15 9.52 7.24
N TRP A 175 -16.93 8.28 7.67
CA TRP A 175 -17.04 7.09 6.84
C TRP A 175 -18.16 6.19 7.35
N CYS A 176 -19.10 5.86 6.47
CA CYS A 176 -20.33 5.12 6.76
C CYS A 176 -20.49 3.91 5.83
N ASP A 177 -21.59 3.17 6.00
CA ASP A 177 -22.03 2.08 5.12
C ASP A 177 -20.99 0.98 4.91
N ILE A 178 -20.38 0.55 6.02
CA ILE A 178 -19.32 -0.45 6.02
C ILE A 178 -19.86 -1.80 5.53
N LYS A 179 -19.25 -2.35 4.47
CA LYS A 179 -19.67 -3.63 3.89
C LYS A 179 -18.48 -4.48 3.45
N ALA A 180 -18.51 -5.77 3.78
CA ALA A 180 -17.50 -6.71 3.29
C ALA A 180 -17.68 -6.97 1.78
N VAL A 181 -16.63 -6.75 0.99
CA VAL A 181 -16.64 -6.87 -0.48
C VAL A 181 -15.85 -8.10 -0.92
N ILE A 182 -14.59 -8.19 -0.54
CA ILE A 182 -13.70 -9.31 -0.92
C ILE A 182 -13.41 -10.13 0.32
N LYS A 183 -13.86 -11.39 0.30
CA LYS A 183 -13.67 -12.34 1.40
C LYS A 183 -12.59 -13.38 1.06
N PRO A 184 -11.94 -13.99 2.06
CA PRO A 184 -11.06 -15.12 1.84
C PRO A 184 -11.78 -16.28 1.13
N ARG A 185 -11.09 -17.00 0.25
CA ARG A 185 -11.67 -18.17 -0.45
C ARG A 185 -11.09 -19.47 0.14
N PRO A 186 -11.91 -20.34 0.75
CA PRO A 186 -11.45 -21.62 1.27
C PRO A 186 -10.69 -22.44 0.22
N LYS A 187 -9.64 -23.16 0.65
CA LYS A 187 -8.81 -24.05 -0.19
C LYS A 187 -8.05 -23.37 -1.33
N THR A 188 -7.91 -22.03 -1.29
CA THR A 188 -7.10 -21.27 -2.25
C THR A 188 -5.92 -20.60 -1.55
N TRP A 189 -5.11 -19.85 -2.31
CA TRP A 189 -3.96 -19.12 -1.79
C TRP A 189 -4.33 -17.91 -0.90
N ASP A 190 -5.57 -17.42 -0.97
CA ASP A 190 -6.07 -16.29 -0.18
C ASP A 190 -7.12 -16.69 0.86
N CYS A 191 -6.93 -17.87 1.48
CA CYS A 191 -7.93 -18.51 2.33
C CYS A 191 -8.02 -18.00 3.77
N CYS A 192 -7.00 -17.30 4.30
CA CYS A 192 -7.00 -16.84 5.69
C CYS A 192 -7.48 -15.40 5.83
N LYS A 193 -6.86 -14.48 5.09
CA LYS A 193 -7.19 -13.05 5.10
C LYS A 193 -6.77 -12.40 3.79
N VAL A 194 -7.45 -11.31 3.46
CA VAL A 194 -7.16 -10.46 2.30
C VAL A 194 -7.08 -8.99 2.72
N GLY A 195 -6.33 -8.19 1.98
CA GLY A 195 -6.22 -6.75 2.18
C GLY A 195 -5.81 -6.04 0.90
N ALA A 196 -6.26 -4.79 0.72
CA ALA A 196 -5.89 -4.01 -0.44
C ALA A 196 -4.38 -3.70 -0.42
N ALA A 197 -3.74 -3.83 -1.58
CA ALA A 197 -2.32 -3.52 -1.71
C ALA A 197 -2.16 -2.00 -1.89
N GLY A 198 -2.28 -1.50 -3.12
CA GLY A 198 -2.29 -0.08 -3.45
C GLY A 198 -3.67 0.42 -3.86
N PRO A 199 -3.81 1.74 -4.10
CA PRO A 199 -5.03 2.33 -4.64
C PRO A 199 -5.43 1.68 -5.98
N PRO A 200 -6.74 1.48 -6.24
CA PRO A 200 -7.21 0.97 -7.51
C PRO A 200 -6.85 1.90 -8.67
N ILE A 201 -6.48 1.32 -9.81
CA ILE A 201 -6.27 2.04 -11.07
C ILE A 201 -7.56 2.03 -11.88
N GLU A 202 -7.96 3.20 -12.35
CA GLU A 202 -9.11 3.35 -13.24
C GLU A 202 -8.77 2.85 -14.65
N LEU A 203 -9.55 1.91 -15.14
CA LEU A 203 -9.48 1.41 -16.52
C LEU A 203 -10.82 1.65 -17.22
N ASN A 204 -10.89 1.30 -18.51
CA ASN A 204 -12.15 1.34 -19.25
C ASN A 204 -13.09 0.23 -18.77
N GLU A 205 -12.53 -0.93 -18.41
CA GLU A 205 -13.23 -2.14 -18.00
C GLU A 205 -13.71 -2.11 -16.54
N GLY A 206 -13.21 -1.18 -15.73
CA GLY A 206 -13.50 -1.11 -14.30
C GLY A 206 -12.32 -0.59 -13.48
N TRP A 207 -12.30 -0.96 -12.21
CA TRP A 207 -11.20 -0.65 -11.29
C TRP A 207 -10.28 -1.86 -11.13
N LEU A 208 -9.03 -1.74 -11.58
CA LEU A 208 -8.01 -2.76 -11.30
C LEU A 208 -7.43 -2.52 -9.91
N LEU A 209 -7.69 -3.45 -9.00
CA LEU A 209 -7.13 -3.43 -7.64
C LEU A 209 -6.19 -4.61 -7.47
N ILE A 210 -4.95 -4.31 -7.07
CA ILE A 210 -4.04 -5.32 -6.55
C ILE A 210 -4.36 -5.53 -5.07
N TYR A 211 -4.41 -6.79 -4.64
CA TYR A 211 -4.66 -7.14 -3.25
C TYR A 211 -3.67 -8.22 -2.81
N HIS A 212 -3.39 -8.28 -1.52
CA HIS A 212 -2.66 -9.39 -0.95
C HIS A 212 -3.64 -10.42 -0.35
N GLY A 213 -3.22 -11.68 -0.37
CA GLY A 213 -3.91 -12.79 0.26
C GLY A 213 -2.92 -13.66 1.03
N VAL A 214 -3.42 -14.27 2.09
CA VAL A 214 -2.62 -15.11 2.99
C VAL A 214 -3.22 -16.50 3.06
N ASN A 215 -2.38 -17.52 2.96
CA ASN A 215 -2.79 -18.91 3.13
C ASN A 215 -2.49 -19.42 4.56
N PHE A 216 -2.90 -20.66 4.85
CA PHE A 216 -2.70 -21.29 6.17
C PHE A 216 -1.23 -21.49 6.56
N ASN A 217 -0.32 -21.52 5.57
CA ASN A 217 1.12 -21.57 5.81
C ASN A 217 1.73 -20.18 6.02
N GLN A 218 0.89 -19.15 6.19
CA GLN A 218 1.30 -17.75 6.35
C GLN A 218 2.11 -17.20 5.18
N VAL A 219 1.94 -17.77 3.98
CA VAL A 219 2.55 -17.23 2.75
C VAL A 219 1.70 -16.05 2.30
N TYR A 220 2.32 -14.87 2.19
CA TYR A 220 1.69 -13.67 1.62
C TYR A 220 1.98 -13.62 0.14
N SER A 221 0.93 -13.46 -0.67
CA SER A 221 1.03 -13.36 -2.12
C SER A 221 0.10 -12.27 -2.63
N LEU A 222 0.34 -11.80 -3.85
CA LEU A 222 -0.51 -10.82 -4.52
C LEU A 222 -1.45 -11.49 -5.50
N GLY A 223 -2.64 -10.90 -5.64
CA GLY A 223 -3.62 -11.18 -6.68
C GLY A 223 -4.16 -9.88 -7.28
N ALA A 224 -4.99 -10.03 -8.30
CA ALA A 224 -5.66 -8.91 -8.96
C ALA A 224 -7.17 -9.11 -8.96
N THR A 225 -7.90 -8.01 -8.85
CA THR A 225 -9.35 -7.99 -9.01
C THR A 225 -9.75 -6.83 -9.91
N LEU A 226 -10.75 -7.06 -10.76
CA LEU A 226 -11.43 -6.03 -11.52
C LEU A 226 -12.79 -5.78 -10.86
N LEU A 227 -13.05 -4.55 -10.45
CA LEU A 227 -14.29 -4.13 -9.81
C LEU A 227 -15.11 -3.29 -10.79
N ASP A 228 -16.43 -3.31 -10.63
CA ASP A 228 -17.32 -2.49 -11.43
C ASP A 228 -17.05 -0.99 -11.23
N LYS A 229 -17.11 -0.24 -12.34
CA LYS A 229 -16.69 1.16 -12.40
C LYS A 229 -17.58 2.09 -11.59
N ASP A 230 -18.87 1.77 -11.52
CA ASP A 230 -19.91 2.58 -10.89
C ASP A 230 -20.34 2.01 -9.54
N ASN A 231 -20.06 0.73 -9.28
CA ASN A 231 -20.25 0.09 -7.99
C ASN A 231 -19.06 -0.80 -7.60
N PRO A 232 -18.04 -0.27 -6.90
CA PRO A 232 -16.82 -1.01 -6.57
C PRO A 232 -17.05 -2.21 -5.64
N GLU A 233 -18.25 -2.39 -5.07
CA GLU A 233 -18.61 -3.60 -4.33
C GLU A 233 -18.83 -4.83 -5.21
N ILE A 234 -19.02 -4.62 -6.52
CA ILE A 234 -19.22 -5.70 -7.49
C ILE A 234 -17.86 -6.11 -8.03
N VAL A 235 -17.44 -7.33 -7.67
CA VAL A 235 -16.23 -7.96 -8.21
C VAL A 235 -16.56 -8.59 -9.56
N LEU A 236 -16.10 -7.98 -10.65
CA LEU A 236 -16.29 -8.48 -12.01
C LEU A 236 -15.35 -9.65 -12.32
N HIS A 237 -14.10 -9.56 -11.84
CA HIS A 237 -13.11 -10.61 -11.99
C HIS A 237 -12.18 -10.64 -10.78
N ARG A 238 -11.69 -11.82 -10.42
CA ARG A 238 -10.68 -12.00 -9.37
C ARG A 238 -9.75 -13.15 -9.75
N SER A 239 -8.45 -12.93 -9.66
CA SER A 239 -7.45 -13.91 -10.08
C SER A 239 -7.59 -15.23 -9.31
N GLU A 240 -7.59 -16.36 -10.02
CA GLU A 240 -7.63 -17.69 -9.41
C GLU A 240 -6.28 -18.08 -8.83
N LYS A 241 -5.21 -17.71 -9.53
CA LYS A 241 -3.81 -17.91 -9.11
C LYS A 241 -3.24 -16.60 -8.55
N THR A 242 -2.13 -16.72 -7.84
CA THR A 242 -1.31 -15.57 -7.46
C THR A 242 -0.73 -14.92 -8.70
N ILE A 243 -0.66 -13.59 -8.71
CA ILE A 243 0.11 -12.86 -9.72
C ILE A 243 1.59 -12.81 -9.31
N LEU A 244 1.85 -12.65 -8.00
CA LEU A 244 3.19 -12.66 -7.41
C LEU A 244 3.17 -13.47 -6.10
N THR A 245 4.13 -14.36 -5.92
CA THR A 245 4.32 -15.21 -4.72
C THR A 245 5.81 -15.28 -4.40
N PRO A 246 6.22 -15.39 -3.13
CA PRO A 246 7.63 -15.44 -2.74
C PRO A 246 8.33 -16.66 -3.35
N VAL A 247 9.42 -16.42 -4.08
CA VAL A 247 10.31 -17.46 -4.66
C VAL A 247 11.78 -17.09 -4.53
N GLU A 248 12.11 -15.80 -4.50
CA GLU A 248 13.48 -15.33 -4.34
C GLU A 248 13.91 -15.35 -2.87
N ASP A 249 15.23 -15.40 -2.61
CA ASP A 249 15.75 -15.47 -1.25
C ASP A 249 15.34 -14.25 -0.41
N TYR A 250 15.37 -13.05 -1.00
CA TYR A 250 14.91 -11.81 -0.36
C TYR A 250 13.39 -11.74 -0.10
N GLU A 251 12.61 -12.69 -0.64
CA GLU A 251 11.15 -12.82 -0.39
C GLU A 251 10.85 -13.92 0.63
N ARG A 252 11.76 -14.90 0.76
CA ARG A 252 11.62 -16.08 1.62
C ARG A 252 12.28 -15.90 2.98
N PHE A 253 13.37 -15.13 3.04
CA PHE A 253 14.18 -14.94 4.25
C PHE A 253 14.21 -13.47 4.65
N GLY A 254 13.81 -13.19 5.88
CA GLY A 254 13.73 -11.84 6.43
C GLY A 254 12.96 -11.84 7.75
N LYS A 255 12.45 -10.69 8.16
CA LYS A 255 11.69 -10.56 9.43
C LYS A 255 10.44 -11.41 9.44
N VAL A 256 9.71 -11.43 8.33
CA VAL A 256 8.53 -12.27 8.15
C VAL A 256 8.80 -13.12 6.91
N PRO A 257 9.10 -14.42 7.06
CA PRO A 257 9.46 -15.27 5.94
C PRO A 257 8.27 -15.50 5.00
N ASN A 258 8.56 -15.72 3.72
CA ASN A 258 7.58 -16.01 2.67
C ASN A 258 6.55 -14.88 2.48
N VAL A 259 7.04 -13.65 2.29
CA VAL A 259 6.20 -12.47 2.09
C VAL A 259 6.58 -11.73 0.81
N VAL A 260 5.57 -11.51 -0.04
CA VAL A 260 5.53 -10.37 -0.96
C VAL A 260 4.32 -9.51 -0.60
N PHE A 261 4.54 -8.22 -0.33
CA PHE A 261 3.50 -7.30 0.12
C PHE A 261 3.61 -5.94 -0.57
N SER A 262 2.56 -5.48 -1.23
CA SER A 262 2.58 -4.21 -1.95
C SER A 262 1.69 -3.17 -1.29
N CYS A 263 2.09 -1.90 -1.38
CA CYS A 263 1.30 -0.74 -0.96
C CYS A 263 1.06 0.24 -2.11
N GLY A 264 1.59 -0.04 -3.31
CA GLY A 264 1.65 0.95 -4.37
C GLY A 264 2.06 0.33 -5.71
N ASN A 265 1.42 0.86 -6.74
CA ASN A 265 1.67 0.50 -8.13
C ASN A 265 1.53 1.73 -9.01
N VAL A 266 2.27 1.76 -10.12
CA VAL A 266 2.20 2.84 -11.11
C VAL A 266 2.04 2.28 -12.51
N MET A 267 1.41 3.06 -13.38
CA MET A 267 1.35 2.80 -14.81
C MET A 267 2.30 3.75 -15.53
N ILE A 268 3.22 3.21 -16.33
CA ILE A 268 4.15 3.99 -17.16
C ILE A 268 4.16 3.33 -18.54
N ASP A 269 3.76 4.03 -19.60
CA ASP A 269 3.81 3.53 -20.99
C ASP A 269 3.24 2.10 -21.16
N ASN A 270 2.06 1.84 -20.58
CA ASN A 270 1.37 0.52 -20.52
C ASN A 270 2.08 -0.58 -19.71
N GLN A 271 3.20 -0.27 -19.05
CA GLN A 271 3.82 -1.13 -18.06
C GLN A 271 3.23 -0.85 -16.68
N PHE A 272 2.77 -1.91 -16.03
CA PHE A 272 2.29 -1.88 -14.66
C PHE A 272 3.42 -2.28 -13.72
N LEU A 273 3.94 -1.33 -12.94
CA LEU A 273 5.00 -1.57 -11.97
C LEU A 273 4.37 -1.72 -10.59
N ILE A 274 4.65 -2.85 -9.93
CA ILE A 274 4.25 -3.17 -8.56
C ILE A 274 5.47 -3.07 -7.66
N TYR A 275 5.46 -2.11 -6.74
CA TYR A 275 6.47 -2.01 -5.69
C TYR A 275 6.03 -2.84 -4.50
N TYR A 276 6.89 -3.73 -4.03
CA TYR A 276 6.55 -4.69 -2.99
C TYR A 276 7.68 -4.90 -1.99
N GLY A 277 7.34 -5.05 -0.71
CA GLY A 277 8.24 -5.53 0.32
C GLY A 277 8.52 -7.02 0.14
N GLY A 278 9.80 -7.39 0.23
CA GLY A 278 10.27 -8.77 0.34
C GLY A 278 10.57 -9.10 1.79
N ALA A 279 9.93 -10.13 2.33
CA ALA A 279 10.16 -10.68 3.68
C ALA A 279 10.15 -9.66 4.84
N ASP A 280 9.39 -8.56 4.70
CA ASP A 280 9.38 -7.39 5.60
C ASP A 280 10.80 -6.84 5.89
N ASP A 281 11.69 -6.80 4.89
CA ASP A 281 13.10 -6.40 5.09
C ASP A 281 13.60 -5.42 4.02
N VAL A 282 13.25 -5.70 2.76
CA VAL A 282 13.71 -4.94 1.58
C VAL A 282 12.55 -4.51 0.68
N LEU A 283 12.79 -3.54 -0.20
CA LEU A 283 11.82 -3.12 -1.22
C LEU A 283 12.26 -3.59 -2.60
N CYS A 284 11.31 -4.14 -3.36
CA CYS A 284 11.50 -4.72 -4.67
C CYS A 284 10.47 -4.18 -5.66
N VAL A 285 10.67 -4.43 -6.96
CA VAL A 285 9.72 -4.11 -8.02
C VAL A 285 9.53 -5.27 -8.99
N ALA A 286 8.30 -5.45 -9.45
CA ALA A 286 7.94 -6.37 -10.53
C ALA A 286 7.05 -5.66 -11.56
N THR A 287 7.23 -6.01 -12.82
CA THR A 287 6.57 -5.36 -13.96
C THR A 287 5.66 -6.33 -14.69
N TYR A 288 4.52 -5.84 -15.16
CA TYR A 288 3.58 -6.55 -16.01
C TYR A 288 3.22 -5.70 -17.22
N ASP A 289 2.95 -6.36 -18.35
CA ASP A 289 2.08 -5.76 -19.34
C ASP A 289 0.66 -5.73 -18.76
N LEU A 290 -0.06 -4.61 -18.88
CA LEU A 290 -1.41 -4.47 -18.30
C LEU A 290 -2.36 -5.62 -18.72
N SER A 291 -2.25 -6.09 -19.96
CA SER A 291 -3.06 -7.21 -20.47
C SER A 291 -2.86 -8.52 -19.71
N GLU A 292 -1.74 -8.70 -19.00
CA GLU A 292 -1.51 -9.90 -18.17
C GLU A 292 -2.32 -9.90 -16.88
N LEU A 293 -2.76 -8.73 -16.42
CA LEU A 293 -3.53 -8.55 -15.17
C LEU A 293 -5.05 -8.55 -15.42
N LEU A 294 -5.47 -8.47 -16.68
CA LEU A 294 -6.87 -8.44 -17.07
C LEU A 294 -7.38 -9.83 -17.49
N PRO A 295 -8.68 -10.11 -17.28
CA PRO A 295 -9.26 -11.35 -17.78
C PRO A 295 -9.09 -11.43 -19.30
N LYS A 296 -8.66 -12.60 -19.79
CA LYS A 296 -8.61 -12.88 -21.22
C LYS A 296 -10.05 -12.96 -21.74
N LYS A 297 -10.34 -12.21 -22.80
CA LYS A 297 -11.60 -12.30 -23.55
C LYS A 297 -11.71 -13.65 -24.25
#